data_AF-K1RF95-F1
#
_entry.id   AF-K1RF95-F1
#
_cell.length_a   1.000
_cell.length_b   1.000
_cell.length_c   1.000
_cell.angle_alpha   90.00
_cell.angle_beta   90.00
_cell.angle_gamma   90.00
#
_symmetry.space_group_name_H-M   'P 1'
#
loop_
_entity.id
_entity.type
_entity.pdbx_description
1 polymer ?
#
loop_
_entity_poly.entity_id
_entity_poly.type
_entity_poly.pdbx_seq_one_letter_code
_entity_poly.pdbx_strand_id
1 'polypeptide(L)'
;MPQQSKQENYNFIDLFAGAGGLSEGFLQAGFKPVAHVEMNEFAARTLETRTAYYYLKGTNNLDVYKKYLNGQLTREEFMQHVPASITKAIINETMSDETLPGIFKKIDGIMKIRGIEKIDVIVGGPPCQAYSLVGRAQSSHMEVPMVEDPRNYLYKLYARFLKRYQPRMFVFENVTGIESANGGATWKNIQKYLKEGCYEIECREQE
;
A
#
# COMPACT_ATOMS: atom_id res chain seq x y z
N MET A 1 -27.54 -28.11 10.46
CA MET A 1 -26.44 -27.26 10.94
C MET A 1 -25.86 -26.53 9.72
N PRO A 2 -25.86 -25.20 9.66
CA PRO A 2 -25.20 -24.52 8.55
C PRO A 2 -23.68 -24.70 8.70
N GLN A 3 -23.03 -25.19 7.64
CA GLN A 3 -21.58 -25.23 7.54
C GLN A 3 -21.05 -23.81 7.70
N GLN A 4 -20.23 -23.55 8.73
CA GLN A 4 -19.42 -22.33 8.78
C GLN A 4 -18.53 -22.35 7.54
N SER A 5 -18.81 -21.49 6.57
CA SER A 5 -17.93 -21.25 5.43
C SER A 5 -16.56 -20.87 5.97
N LYS A 6 -15.50 -21.61 5.60
CA LYS A 6 -14.12 -21.15 5.76
C LYS A 6 -14.04 -19.77 5.11
N GLN A 7 -13.91 -18.72 5.90
CA GLN A 7 -13.67 -17.39 5.37
C GLN A 7 -12.24 -17.42 4.82
N GLU A 8 -12.13 -17.55 3.50
CA GLU A 8 -10.85 -17.50 2.79
C GLU A 8 -10.15 -16.18 3.14
N ASN A 9 -8.97 -16.29 3.74
CA ASN A 9 -8.22 -15.13 4.17
C ASN A 9 -7.29 -14.70 3.03
N TYR A 10 -7.64 -13.62 2.34
CA TYR A 10 -6.85 -13.08 1.25
C TYR A 10 -5.64 -12.30 1.77
N ASN A 11 -4.46 -12.62 1.24
CA ASN A 11 -3.22 -11.92 1.57
C ASN A 11 -3.02 -10.73 0.63
N PHE A 12 -2.69 -9.55 1.16
CA PHE A 12 -2.50 -8.37 0.34
C PHE A 12 -1.21 -7.60 0.62
N ILE A 13 -0.74 -6.86 -0.39
CA ILE A 13 0.33 -5.87 -0.27
C ILE A 13 -0.27 -4.49 -0.54
N ASP A 14 0.05 -3.50 0.28
CA ASP A 14 -0.29 -2.10 0.04
C ASP A 14 0.95 -1.31 -0.40
N LEU A 15 0.87 -0.70 -1.58
CA LEU A 15 1.92 0.10 -2.19
C LEU A 15 1.57 1.57 -2.10
N PHE A 16 2.54 2.42 -1.77
CA PHE A 16 2.27 3.85 -1.56
C PHE A 16 1.21 4.04 -0.47
N ALA A 17 1.35 3.28 0.62
CA ALA A 17 0.29 3.03 1.59
C ALA A 17 -0.18 4.29 2.35
N GLY A 18 0.64 5.34 2.38
CA GLY A 18 0.39 6.55 3.15
C GLY A 18 0.17 6.20 4.62
N ALA A 19 -0.80 6.86 5.26
CA ALA A 19 -1.19 6.55 6.64
C ALA A 19 -2.05 5.27 6.78
N GLY A 20 -2.36 4.58 5.67
CA GLY A 20 -3.09 3.31 5.68
C GLY A 20 -4.60 3.38 5.53
N GLY A 21 -5.17 4.47 4.99
CA GLY A 21 -6.62 4.59 4.79
C GLY A 21 -7.21 3.49 3.92
N LEU A 22 -6.56 3.18 2.78
CA LEU A 22 -6.96 2.08 1.91
C LEU A 22 -6.79 0.72 2.61
N SER A 23 -5.61 0.50 3.22
CA SER A 23 -5.33 -0.68 4.04
C SER A 23 -6.38 -0.96 5.11
N GLU A 24 -6.88 0.07 5.79
CA GLU A 24 -7.89 -0.04 6.84
C GLU A 24 -9.18 -0.68 6.32
N GLY A 25 -9.63 -0.31 5.12
CA GLY A 25 -10.82 -0.92 4.49
C GLY A 25 -10.62 -2.42 4.25
N PHE A 26 -9.45 -2.81 3.74
CA PHE A 26 -9.10 -4.23 3.51
C PHE A 26 -9.01 -5.01 4.83
N LEU A 27 -8.39 -4.42 5.86
CA LEU A 27 -8.30 -5.01 7.19
C LEU A 27 -9.68 -5.23 7.81
N GLN A 28 -10.60 -4.27 7.70
CA GLN A 28 -11.98 -4.39 8.18
C GLN A 28 -12.77 -5.45 7.39
N ALA A 29 -12.48 -5.61 6.10
CA ALA A 29 -13.06 -6.66 5.26
C ALA A 29 -12.46 -8.06 5.51
N GLY A 30 -11.48 -8.19 6.42
CA GLY A 30 -10.87 -9.46 6.81
C GLY A 30 -9.66 -9.89 5.98
N PHE A 31 -9.13 -9.03 5.11
CA PHE A 31 -7.90 -9.29 4.37
C PHE A 31 -6.69 -9.19 5.30
N LYS A 32 -5.65 -9.98 5.01
CA LYS A 32 -4.42 -10.06 5.82
C LYS A 32 -3.28 -9.31 5.15
N PRO A 33 -2.72 -8.27 5.78
CA PRO A 33 -1.59 -7.56 5.22
C PRO A 33 -0.35 -8.43 5.25
N VAL A 34 0.37 -8.47 4.14
CA VAL A 34 1.70 -9.06 4.03
C VAL A 34 2.74 -7.98 4.20
N ALA A 35 2.59 -6.86 3.49
CA ALA A 35 3.48 -5.72 3.58
C ALA A 35 2.78 -4.41 3.22
N HIS A 36 3.27 -3.32 3.79
CA HIS A 36 2.97 -1.94 3.40
C HIS A 36 4.28 -1.28 2.96
N VAL A 37 4.33 -0.69 1.77
CA VAL A 37 5.49 0.05 1.27
C VAL A 37 5.17 1.55 1.28
N GLU A 38 5.90 2.31 2.08
CA GLU A 38 5.65 3.73 2.29
C GLU A 38 6.96 4.49 2.49
N MET A 39 7.15 5.62 1.78
CA MET A 39 8.40 6.38 1.88
C MET A 39 8.44 7.33 3.07
N ASN A 40 7.30 7.89 3.46
CA ASN A 40 7.20 8.90 4.50
C ASN A 40 7.27 8.25 5.88
N GLU A 41 8.26 8.64 6.67
CA GLU A 41 8.51 8.07 8.00
C GLU A 41 7.31 8.24 8.94
N PHE A 42 6.62 9.39 8.93
CA PHE A 42 5.47 9.62 9.81
C PHE A 42 4.26 8.76 9.42
N ALA A 43 4.05 8.59 8.12
CA ALA A 43 3.03 7.70 7.58
C ALA A 43 3.33 6.23 7.92
N ALA A 44 4.58 5.79 7.73
CA ALA A 44 5.05 4.47 8.13
C ALA A 44 4.89 4.24 9.65
N ARG A 45 5.22 5.22 10.49
CA ARG A 45 5.01 5.15 11.94
C ARG A 45 3.54 5.03 12.33
N THR A 46 2.64 5.60 11.52
CA THR A 46 1.19 5.48 11.70
C THR A 46 0.73 4.06 11.36
N LEU A 47 1.19 3.51 10.22
CA LEU A 47 0.97 2.11 9.84
C LEU A 47 1.50 1.13 10.89
N GLU A 48 2.68 1.37 11.47
CA GLU A 48 3.23 0.56 12.56
C GLU A 48 2.30 0.53 13.77
N THR A 49 1.85 1.70 14.23
CA THR A 49 0.92 1.82 15.36
C THR A 49 -0.41 1.11 15.05
N ARG A 50 -0.90 1.24 13.82
CA ARG A 50 -2.14 0.60 13.37
C ARG A 50 -2.01 -0.92 13.29
N THR A 51 -0.89 -1.41 12.78
CA THR A 51 -0.59 -2.85 12.70
C THR A 51 -0.44 -3.45 14.10
N ALA A 52 0.22 -2.73 15.01
CA ALA A 52 0.30 -3.08 16.43
C ALA A 52 -1.10 -3.20 17.06
N TYR A 53 -2.01 -2.27 16.78
CA TYR A 53 -3.40 -2.37 17.24
C TYR A 53 -4.06 -3.68 16.77
N TYR A 54 -3.96 -4.04 15.49
CA TYR A 54 -4.60 -5.25 14.97
C TYR A 54 -4.02 -6.52 15.58
N TYR A 55 -2.70 -6.56 15.80
CA TYR A 55 -2.05 -7.66 16.51
C TYR A 55 -2.54 -7.77 17.97
N LEU A 56 -2.57 -6.65 18.71
CA LEU A 56 -3.04 -6.62 20.09
C LEU A 56 -4.54 -6.97 20.19
N LYS A 57 -5.35 -6.53 19.23
CA LYS A 57 -6.77 -6.91 19.10
C LYS A 57 -6.92 -8.42 18.91
N GLY A 58 -6.16 -9.00 17.97
CA GLY A 58 -6.21 -10.43 17.68
C GLY A 58 -5.70 -11.32 18.82
N THR A 59 -4.82 -10.79 19.68
CA THR A 59 -4.27 -11.50 20.84
C THR A 59 -4.96 -11.16 22.16
N ASN A 60 -6.07 -10.39 22.12
CA ASN A 60 -6.83 -9.96 23.29
C ASN A 60 -6.01 -9.13 24.31
N ASN A 61 -5.06 -8.31 23.83
CA ASN A 61 -4.16 -7.46 24.63
C ASN A 61 -4.38 -5.95 24.39
N LEU A 62 -5.60 -5.53 24.08
CA LEU A 62 -5.91 -4.12 23.76
C LEU A 62 -5.63 -3.13 24.90
N ASP A 63 -5.52 -3.58 26.13
CA ASP A 63 -5.19 -2.70 27.24
C ASP A 63 -3.78 -2.09 27.11
N VAL A 64 -2.86 -2.77 26.45
CA VAL A 64 -1.53 -2.20 26.09
C VAL A 64 -1.70 -0.99 25.17
N TYR A 65 -2.56 -1.10 24.17
CA TYR A 65 -2.86 0.00 23.25
C TYR A 65 -3.53 1.18 23.98
N LYS A 66 -4.47 0.91 24.89
CA LYS A 66 -5.12 1.96 25.70
C LYS A 66 -4.11 2.71 26.59
N LYS A 67 -3.20 1.98 27.24
CA LYS A 67 -2.13 2.58 28.05
C LYS A 67 -1.23 3.50 27.22
N TYR A 68 -0.88 3.09 26.01
CA TYR A 68 -0.13 3.93 25.07
C TYR A 68 -0.91 5.21 24.71
N LEU A 69 -2.20 5.09 24.34
CA LEU A 69 -3.02 6.26 24.02
C LEU A 69 -3.20 7.24 25.20
N ASN A 70 -3.24 6.71 26.43
CA ASN A 70 -3.38 7.51 27.64
C ASN A 70 -2.04 8.09 28.14
N GLY A 71 -0.95 7.94 27.38
CA GLY A 71 0.38 8.44 27.76
C GLY A 71 1.05 7.66 28.91
N GLN A 72 0.53 6.49 29.27
CA GLN A 72 1.09 5.63 30.31
C GLN A 72 2.24 4.74 29.81
N LEU A 73 2.41 4.64 28.48
CA LEU A 73 3.54 3.99 27.83
C LEU A 73 4.15 4.94 26.79
N THR A 74 5.47 4.94 26.70
CA THR A 74 6.22 5.52 25.58
C THR A 74 6.02 4.69 24.31
N ARG A 75 6.41 5.23 23.14
CA ARG A 75 6.34 4.47 21.89
C ARG A 75 7.24 3.24 21.95
N GLU A 76 8.42 3.38 22.51
CA GLU A 76 9.41 2.31 22.63
C GLU A 76 8.86 1.16 23.48
N GLU A 77 8.28 1.46 24.65
CA GLU A 77 7.63 0.47 25.51
C GLU A 77 6.40 -0.16 24.83
N PHE A 78 5.59 0.63 24.15
CA PHE A 78 4.44 0.14 23.39
C PHE A 78 4.87 -0.88 22.32
N MET A 79 5.90 -0.57 21.54
CA MET A 79 6.37 -1.41 20.44
C MET A 79 7.06 -2.69 20.91
N GLN A 80 7.61 -2.74 22.14
CA GLN A 80 8.15 -3.98 22.73
C GLN A 80 7.11 -5.08 22.93
N HIS A 81 5.82 -4.74 23.00
CA HIS A 81 4.72 -5.70 23.13
C HIS A 81 4.32 -6.33 21.78
N VAL A 82 4.90 -5.87 20.67
CA VAL A 82 4.55 -6.29 19.32
C VAL A 82 5.75 -7.01 18.71
N PRO A 83 5.59 -8.26 18.23
CA PRO A 83 6.69 -8.99 17.63
C PRO A 83 7.29 -8.24 16.44
N ALA A 84 8.61 -8.28 16.31
CA ALA A 84 9.30 -7.67 15.17
C ALA A 84 8.83 -8.24 13.81
N SER A 85 8.31 -9.46 13.76
CA SER A 85 7.72 -10.04 12.54
C SER A 85 6.47 -9.32 12.06
N ILE A 86 5.75 -8.65 12.97
CA ILE A 86 4.57 -7.85 12.66
C ILE A 86 4.97 -6.46 12.19
N THR A 87 5.89 -5.80 12.90
CA THR A 87 6.33 -4.44 12.56
C THR A 87 7.18 -4.39 11.29
N LYS A 88 7.97 -5.44 11.01
CA LYS A 88 8.73 -5.58 9.76
C LYS A 88 7.86 -5.66 8.50
N ALA A 89 6.54 -5.84 8.64
CA ALA A 89 5.62 -5.74 7.51
C ALA A 89 5.55 -4.31 6.94
N ILE A 90 5.99 -3.30 7.69
CA ILE A 90 6.05 -1.92 7.24
C ILE A 90 7.45 -1.69 6.67
N ILE A 91 7.51 -1.51 5.36
CA ILE A 91 8.74 -1.25 4.61
C ILE A 91 8.80 0.25 4.37
N ASN A 92 9.53 0.95 5.25
CA ASN A 92 9.76 2.37 5.09
C ASN A 92 10.90 2.65 4.10
N GLU A 93 10.58 2.61 2.80
CA GLU A 93 11.54 2.84 1.71
C GLU A 93 10.90 3.61 0.55
N THR A 94 11.69 4.49 -0.07
CA THR A 94 11.33 5.08 -1.36
C THR A 94 11.41 4.01 -2.44
N MET A 95 10.34 3.85 -3.20
CA MET A 95 10.28 2.89 -4.30
C MET A 95 10.97 3.48 -5.54
N SER A 96 12.02 2.81 -6.01
CA SER A 96 12.75 3.11 -7.25
C SER A 96 13.28 1.81 -7.87
N ASP A 97 13.85 1.87 -9.08
CA ASP A 97 14.45 0.68 -9.71
C ASP A 97 15.62 0.12 -8.88
N GLU A 98 16.34 0.98 -8.15
CA GLU A 98 17.47 0.61 -7.28
C GLU A 98 17.01 -0.07 -5.98
N THR A 99 15.90 0.38 -5.38
CA THR A 99 15.41 -0.17 -4.10
C THR A 99 14.50 -1.38 -4.27
N LEU A 100 13.87 -1.54 -5.43
CA LEU A 100 12.92 -2.62 -5.72
C LEU A 100 13.43 -4.03 -5.38
N PRO A 101 14.68 -4.41 -5.71
CA PRO A 101 15.21 -5.74 -5.35
C PRO A 101 15.25 -5.96 -3.83
N GLY A 102 15.57 -4.91 -3.05
CA GLY A 102 15.57 -4.95 -1.60
C GLY A 102 14.16 -5.09 -1.02
N ILE A 103 13.21 -4.33 -1.55
CA ILE A 103 11.80 -4.40 -1.17
C ILE A 103 11.22 -5.80 -1.45
N PHE A 104 11.48 -6.37 -2.63
CA PHE A 104 11.06 -7.74 -2.95
C PHE A 104 11.67 -8.77 -2.00
N LYS A 105 12.97 -8.67 -1.72
CA LYS A 105 13.63 -9.57 -0.77
C LYS A 105 12.99 -9.50 0.63
N LYS A 106 12.60 -8.31 1.09
CA LYS A 106 11.91 -8.13 2.37
C LYS A 106 10.54 -8.82 2.37
N ILE A 107 9.74 -8.59 1.33
CA ILE A 107 8.40 -9.19 1.19
C ILE A 107 8.49 -10.71 1.10
N ASP A 108 9.35 -11.25 0.25
CA ASP A 108 9.56 -12.70 0.14
C ASP A 108 10.01 -13.32 1.48
N GLY A 109 10.87 -12.61 2.21
CA GLY A 109 11.31 -13.00 3.55
C GLY A 109 10.14 -13.07 4.54
N ILE A 110 9.26 -12.07 4.54
CA ILE A 110 8.04 -12.05 5.36
C ILE A 110 7.12 -13.20 4.96
N MET A 111 6.90 -13.41 3.67
CA MET A 111 6.08 -14.51 3.16
C MET A 111 6.61 -15.87 3.64
N LYS A 112 7.93 -16.10 3.51
CA LYS A 112 8.58 -17.33 3.98
C LYS A 112 8.43 -17.53 5.48
N ILE A 113 8.67 -16.50 6.30
CA ILE A 113 8.56 -16.57 7.77
C ILE A 113 7.11 -16.87 8.19
N ARG A 114 6.13 -16.32 7.48
CA ARG A 114 4.69 -16.48 7.79
C ARG A 114 4.04 -17.68 7.11
N GLY A 115 4.77 -18.44 6.30
CA GLY A 115 4.22 -19.56 5.52
C GLY A 115 3.18 -19.13 4.48
N ILE A 116 3.34 -17.93 3.91
CA ILE A 116 2.46 -17.38 2.88
C ILE A 116 3.00 -17.79 1.51
N GLU A 117 2.22 -18.58 0.77
CA GLU A 117 2.63 -19.07 -0.56
C GLU A 117 2.25 -18.10 -1.68
N LYS A 118 1.23 -17.26 -1.46
CA LYS A 118 0.64 -16.42 -2.50
C LYS A 118 0.20 -15.07 -1.97
N ILE A 119 0.37 -14.05 -2.82
CA ILE A 119 -0.28 -12.74 -2.70
C ILE A 119 -1.56 -12.78 -3.53
N ASP A 120 -2.69 -12.48 -2.92
CA ASP A 120 -3.99 -12.52 -3.59
C ASP A 120 -4.38 -11.16 -4.15
N VAL A 121 -4.01 -10.09 -3.45
CA VAL A 121 -4.38 -8.71 -3.81
C VAL A 121 -3.17 -7.78 -3.72
N ILE A 122 -3.02 -6.89 -4.67
CA ILE A 122 -2.14 -5.72 -4.53
C ILE A 122 -3.01 -4.47 -4.55
N VAL A 123 -2.82 -3.59 -3.59
CA VAL A 123 -3.55 -2.32 -3.48
C VAL A 123 -2.56 -1.17 -3.45
N GLY A 124 -3.01 0.04 -3.77
CA GLY A 124 -2.19 1.22 -3.61
C GLY A 124 -2.65 2.39 -4.47
N GLY A 125 -2.26 3.59 -4.06
CA GLY A 125 -2.49 4.83 -4.80
C GLY A 125 -1.18 5.47 -5.23
N PRO A 126 -0.58 5.08 -6.36
CA PRO A 126 0.64 5.71 -6.85
C PRO A 126 0.42 7.22 -7.03
N PRO A 127 1.32 8.07 -6.52
CA PRO A 127 1.07 9.49 -6.46
C PRO A 127 0.93 10.08 -7.86
N CYS A 128 -0.14 10.83 -8.04
CA CYS A 128 -0.53 11.48 -9.29
C CYS A 128 -0.31 13.00 -9.19
N GLN A 129 0.71 13.44 -8.45
CA GLN A 129 0.85 14.86 -8.05
C GLN A 129 1.21 15.81 -9.19
N ALA A 130 1.69 15.31 -10.34
CA ALA A 130 1.85 16.10 -11.55
C ALA A 130 0.53 16.40 -12.29
N TYR A 131 -0.62 15.90 -11.79
CA TYR A 131 -1.83 15.77 -12.62
C TYR A 131 -3.10 16.37 -12.02
N SER A 132 -3.10 16.78 -10.74
CA SER A 132 -4.26 17.46 -10.13
C SER A 132 -4.40 18.90 -10.66
N LEU A 133 -5.64 19.42 -10.74
CA LEU A 133 -5.90 20.83 -11.13
C LEU A 133 -5.06 21.82 -10.32
N VAL A 134 -4.82 21.53 -9.04
CA VAL A 134 -3.99 22.33 -8.14
C VAL A 134 -2.50 22.23 -8.48
N GLY A 135 -2.00 21.03 -8.82
CA GLY A 135 -0.62 20.85 -9.28
C GLY A 135 -0.35 21.56 -10.61
N ARG A 136 -1.30 21.53 -11.55
CA ARG A 136 -1.23 22.28 -12.81
C ARG A 136 -1.25 23.79 -12.60
N ALA A 137 -2.02 24.29 -11.63
CA ALA A 137 -2.06 25.71 -11.30
C ALA A 137 -0.74 26.23 -10.66
N GLN A 138 0.03 25.35 -10.02
CA GLN A 138 1.32 25.67 -9.40
C GLN A 138 2.54 25.33 -10.27
N SER A 139 2.36 24.83 -11.50
CA SER A 139 3.46 24.40 -12.36
C SER A 139 4.45 25.52 -12.72
N SER A 140 4.01 26.79 -12.64
CA SER A 140 4.86 27.97 -12.83
C SER A 140 5.78 28.28 -11.65
N HIS A 141 5.57 27.65 -10.49
CA HIS A 141 6.31 27.88 -9.25
C HIS A 141 7.10 26.63 -8.78
N MET A 142 7.15 25.56 -9.60
CA MET A 142 7.88 24.34 -9.26
C MET A 142 9.31 24.35 -9.83
N GLU A 143 10.28 23.89 -9.04
CA GLU A 143 11.69 23.78 -9.45
C GLU A 143 11.94 22.76 -10.56
N VAL A 144 11.07 21.74 -10.68
CA VAL A 144 11.12 20.72 -11.73
C VAL A 144 9.87 20.85 -12.62
N PRO A 145 10.03 20.95 -13.95
CA PRO A 145 8.90 20.93 -14.87
C PRO A 145 8.02 19.70 -14.65
N MET A 146 6.71 19.89 -14.60
CA MET A 146 5.73 18.84 -14.31
C MET A 146 5.78 17.63 -15.27
N VAL A 147 6.32 17.83 -16.47
CA VAL A 147 6.59 16.78 -17.47
C VAL A 147 7.77 15.88 -17.11
N GLU A 148 8.73 16.39 -16.33
CA GLU A 148 9.95 15.69 -15.90
C GLU A 148 9.84 15.12 -14.50
N ASP A 149 8.69 15.29 -13.86
CA ASP A 149 8.44 14.79 -12.51
C ASP A 149 8.60 13.25 -12.45
N PRO A 150 9.53 12.72 -11.64
CA PRO A 150 9.78 11.28 -11.53
C PRO A 150 8.56 10.51 -11.02
N ARG A 151 7.61 11.18 -10.33
CA ARG A 151 6.35 10.59 -9.87
C ARG A 151 5.50 10.06 -11.03
N ASN A 152 5.68 10.62 -12.22
CA ASN A 152 5.01 10.20 -13.46
C ASN A 152 5.32 8.75 -13.85
N TYR A 153 6.33 8.12 -13.25
CA TYR A 153 6.74 6.76 -13.58
C TYR A 153 6.42 5.74 -12.48
N LEU A 154 5.91 6.17 -11.32
CA LEU A 154 5.68 5.28 -10.18
C LEU A 154 4.60 4.21 -10.42
N TYR A 155 3.64 4.47 -11.33
CA TYR A 155 2.70 3.43 -11.77
C TYR A 155 3.41 2.24 -12.47
N LYS A 156 4.58 2.46 -13.08
CA LYS A 156 5.37 1.37 -13.68
C LYS A 156 5.93 0.46 -12.60
N LEU A 157 6.35 1.01 -11.46
CA LEU A 157 6.80 0.23 -10.31
C LEU A 157 5.64 -0.61 -9.76
N TYR A 158 4.44 -0.03 -9.64
CA TYR A 158 3.23 -0.80 -9.30
C TYR A 158 3.03 -1.98 -10.26
N ALA A 159 3.14 -1.77 -11.57
CA ALA A 159 3.04 -2.85 -12.56
C ALA A 159 4.15 -3.92 -12.43
N ARG A 160 5.36 -3.57 -11.95
CA ARG A 160 6.41 -4.56 -11.63
C ARG A 160 5.99 -5.49 -10.49
N PHE A 161 5.30 -4.98 -9.48
CA PHE A 161 4.73 -5.82 -8.41
C PHE A 161 3.66 -6.77 -8.95
N LEU A 162 2.74 -6.28 -9.79
CA LEU A 162 1.74 -7.13 -10.45
C LEU A 162 2.40 -8.23 -11.27
N LYS A 163 3.44 -7.88 -12.06
CA LYS A 163 4.18 -8.85 -12.87
C LYS A 163 4.91 -9.89 -12.02
N ARG A 164 5.45 -9.50 -10.87
CA ARG A 164 6.20 -10.40 -9.97
C ARG A 164 5.28 -11.36 -9.22
N TYR A 165 4.27 -10.82 -8.55
CA TYR A 165 3.45 -11.59 -7.60
C TYR A 165 2.19 -12.19 -8.23
N GLN A 166 1.79 -11.74 -9.43
CA GLN A 166 0.63 -12.23 -10.16
C GLN A 166 -0.61 -12.40 -9.25
N PRO A 167 -1.02 -11.34 -8.52
CA PRO A 167 -2.19 -11.43 -7.65
C PRO A 167 -3.46 -11.77 -8.44
N ARG A 168 -4.50 -12.22 -7.74
CA ARG A 168 -5.80 -12.49 -8.37
C ARG A 168 -6.51 -11.20 -8.80
N MET A 169 -6.29 -10.14 -8.06
CA MET A 169 -6.91 -8.83 -8.27
C MET A 169 -5.97 -7.73 -7.80
N PHE A 170 -6.21 -6.52 -8.27
CA PHE A 170 -5.53 -5.34 -7.74
C PHE A 170 -6.52 -4.18 -7.61
N VAL A 171 -6.22 -3.25 -6.71
CA VAL A 171 -6.94 -1.98 -6.58
C VAL A 171 -5.94 -0.85 -6.77
N PHE A 172 -6.17 -0.08 -7.82
CA PHE A 172 -5.38 1.10 -8.15
C PHE A 172 -6.23 2.33 -7.86
N GLU A 173 -5.93 3.01 -6.74
CA GLU A 173 -6.64 4.22 -6.34
C GLU A 173 -5.99 5.45 -6.98
N ASN A 174 -6.80 6.38 -7.47
CA ASN A 174 -6.32 7.65 -7.96
C ASN A 174 -7.43 8.70 -8.08
N VAL A 175 -7.03 9.94 -8.39
CA VAL A 175 -7.94 11.08 -8.62
C VAL A 175 -8.60 11.02 -10.01
N THR A 176 -9.82 11.54 -10.13
CA THR A 176 -10.61 11.61 -11.39
C THR A 176 -9.86 12.31 -12.54
N GLY A 177 -8.98 13.25 -12.21
CA GLY A 177 -8.12 13.94 -13.18
C GLY A 177 -7.15 13.03 -13.95
N ILE A 178 -6.99 11.75 -13.58
CA ILE A 178 -6.08 10.81 -14.24
C ILE A 178 -6.45 10.53 -15.70
N GLU A 179 -7.75 10.54 -16.02
CA GLU A 179 -8.24 10.23 -17.38
C GLU A 179 -7.89 11.33 -18.39
N SER A 180 -7.92 12.59 -17.94
CA SER A 180 -7.65 13.77 -18.78
C SER A 180 -6.18 14.21 -18.76
N ALA A 181 -5.36 13.64 -17.88
CA ALA A 181 -3.95 13.97 -17.73
C ALA A 181 -3.17 13.76 -19.04
N ASN A 182 -2.31 14.73 -19.40
CA ASN A 182 -1.52 14.73 -20.64
C ASN A 182 -2.34 14.45 -21.91
N GLY A 183 -3.55 15.01 -22.00
CA GLY A 183 -4.45 14.77 -23.14
C GLY A 183 -4.92 13.31 -23.24
N GLY A 184 -4.99 12.59 -22.11
CA GLY A 184 -5.39 11.19 -22.02
C GLY A 184 -4.29 10.17 -22.35
N ALA A 185 -3.07 10.61 -22.67
CA ALA A 185 -1.95 9.70 -22.94
C ALA A 185 -1.53 8.91 -21.70
N THR A 186 -1.58 9.52 -20.51
CA THR A 186 -1.20 8.86 -19.24
C THR A 186 -2.12 7.69 -18.93
N TRP A 187 -3.43 7.89 -19.03
CA TRP A 187 -4.41 6.82 -18.82
C TRP A 187 -4.24 5.66 -19.79
N LYS A 188 -4.05 5.96 -21.09
CA LYS A 188 -3.75 4.93 -22.10
C LYS A 188 -2.49 4.12 -21.77
N ASN A 189 -1.43 4.79 -21.29
CA ASN A 189 -0.20 4.12 -20.90
C ASN A 189 -0.41 3.24 -19.66
N ILE A 190 -1.10 3.73 -18.64
CA ILE A 190 -1.43 2.95 -17.43
C ILE A 190 -2.21 1.70 -17.83
N GLN A 191 -3.29 1.84 -18.62
CA GLN A 191 -4.07 0.71 -19.10
C GLN A 191 -3.22 -0.29 -19.88
N LYS A 192 -2.32 0.18 -20.75
CA LYS A 192 -1.40 -0.69 -21.49
C LYS A 192 -0.51 -1.50 -20.54
N TYR A 193 0.17 -0.85 -19.60
CA TYR A 193 1.07 -1.52 -18.66
C TYR A 193 0.36 -2.48 -17.70
N LEU A 194 -0.85 -2.15 -17.27
CA LEU A 194 -1.67 -3.03 -16.43
C LEU A 194 -2.19 -4.25 -17.23
N LYS A 195 -2.58 -4.07 -18.49
CA LYS A 195 -2.99 -5.17 -19.40
C LYS A 195 -1.83 -6.10 -19.77
N GLU A 196 -0.59 -5.60 -19.84
CA GLU A 196 0.60 -6.44 -19.99
C GLU A 196 0.76 -7.44 -18.82
N GLY A 197 0.13 -7.17 -17.67
CA GLY A 197 -0.01 -8.12 -16.56
C GLY A 197 -1.10 -9.17 -16.74
N CYS A 198 -1.77 -9.23 -17.90
CA CYS A 198 -2.90 -10.11 -18.21
C CYS A 198 -4.17 -9.85 -17.38
N TYR A 199 -4.37 -8.61 -16.91
CA TYR A 199 -5.58 -8.22 -16.19
C TYR A 199 -6.63 -7.57 -17.09
N GLU A 200 -7.90 -7.88 -16.82
CA GLU A 200 -9.03 -7.06 -17.23
C GLU A 200 -9.15 -5.87 -16.26
N ILE A 201 -9.45 -4.68 -16.80
CA ILE A 201 -9.47 -3.44 -16.03
C ILE A 201 -10.87 -2.84 -16.11
N GLU A 202 -11.49 -2.69 -14.96
CA GLU A 202 -12.71 -1.91 -14.77
C GLU A 202 -12.37 -0.65 -13.98
N CYS A 203 -12.81 0.51 -14.48
CA CYS A 203 -12.61 1.79 -13.81
C CYS A 203 -13.97 2.34 -13.37
N ARG A 204 -14.06 2.82 -12.12
CA ARG A 204 -15.25 3.43 -11.55
C ARG A 204 -14.86 4.68 -10.79
N GLU A 205 -15.58 5.77 -11.02
CA GLU A 205 -15.50 6.97 -10.20
C GLU A 205 -16.45 6.81 -9.00
N GLN A 206 -16.02 7.26 -7.82
CA GLN A 206 -16.93 7.36 -6.67
C GLN A 206 -17.76 8.64 -6.83
N GLU A 207 -19.08 8.49 -6.90
CA GLU A 207 -20.07 9.57 -6.90
C GLU A 207 -20.19 10.25 -5.53
#